data_AF-A0A1U6IG54-F1
#
_entry.id   AF-A0A1U6IG54-F1
#
_cell.length_a   1.000
_cell.length_b   1.000
_cell.length_c   1.000
_cell.angle_alpha   90.00
_cell.angle_beta   90.00
_cell.angle_gamma   90.00
#
_symmetry.space_group_name_H-M   'P 1'
#
loop_
_entity.id
_entity.type
_entity.pdbx_description
1 polymer ?
#
loop_
_entity_poly.entity_id
_entity_poly.type
_entity_poly.pdbx_seq_one_letter_code
_entity_poly.pdbx_strand_id
1 'polypeptide(L)'
;MAQLIETRDPTPASLSECIEALSSWGFDPGERESVEHAAHWLRRLGNDRQFLGDLLIDLLAGFAPSPAAVDAISSGGPQSIVLATPGRGNFCIRANIWPAASDYAMRASGARAFGYGVAHDHNYDFLTLGYFGPGCEIEDFEYDGQRVIGRAGEAVALKRLGGSRLRKGMIHHYRPHRDIHRLNPPASLSVSLKLVHTQAVQGWLSHYEFDTGEARITRVMGDGPSETFLRLAVALGSEDAKDLAQHFGRSHASERMRLNAWEALAACADSEDARDGVWRAAEASGSRLVAQVAKHRRGALSG
;
A
#
# COMPACT_ATOMS: atom_id res chain seq x y z
N MET A 1 10.07 -3.32 12.91
CA MET A 1 9.49 -4.65 13.17
C MET A 1 8.14 -4.28 13.65
N ALA A 2 7.13 -4.84 13.00
CA ALA A 2 5.77 -4.51 13.32
C ALA A 2 5.55 -4.65 14.84
N GLN A 3 4.86 -3.68 15.42
CA GLN A 3 4.65 -3.66 16.86
C GLN A 3 3.64 -4.74 17.21
N LEU A 4 4.04 -5.66 18.09
CA LEU A 4 3.12 -6.66 18.63
C LEU A 4 2.16 -5.98 19.60
N ILE A 5 0.85 -6.12 19.35
CA ILE A 5 -0.18 -5.65 20.26
C ILE A 5 -0.67 -6.84 21.09
N GLU A 6 -0.47 -6.77 22.40
CA GLU A 6 -1.01 -7.73 23.34
C GLU A 6 -2.45 -7.35 23.70
N THR A 7 -3.41 -8.11 23.15
CA THR A 7 -4.81 -8.01 23.55
C THR A 7 -5.30 -9.39 23.95
N ARG A 8 -5.73 -9.55 25.20
CA ARG A 8 -6.32 -10.79 25.73
C ARG A 8 -7.81 -10.57 25.97
N ASP A 9 -8.61 -10.90 24.98
CA ASP A 9 -10.06 -10.97 25.08
C ASP A 9 -10.51 -12.26 24.39
N PRO A 10 -11.16 -13.19 25.10
CA PRO A 10 -11.65 -14.44 24.51
C PRO A 10 -13.03 -14.27 23.85
N THR A 11 -13.72 -13.15 24.04
CA THR A 11 -15.09 -12.97 23.55
C THR A 11 -15.12 -12.81 22.04
N PRO A 12 -16.06 -13.48 21.34
CA PRO A 12 -16.28 -13.22 19.92
C PRO A 12 -17.10 -11.94 19.70
N ALA A 13 -17.01 -11.41 18.49
CA ALA A 13 -17.92 -10.41 17.94
C ALA A 13 -18.13 -10.72 16.46
N SER A 14 -19.35 -10.50 15.98
CA SER A 14 -19.68 -10.57 14.57
C SER A 14 -18.96 -9.48 13.76
N LEU A 15 -18.88 -9.66 12.44
CA LEU A 15 -18.35 -8.63 11.54
C LEU A 15 -19.15 -7.33 11.63
N SER A 16 -20.48 -7.39 11.76
CA SER A 16 -21.34 -6.21 11.89
C SER A 16 -21.10 -5.44 13.19
N GLU A 17 -20.98 -6.11 14.33
CA GLU A 17 -20.67 -5.46 15.62
C GLU A 17 -19.29 -4.78 15.58
N CYS A 18 -18.31 -5.44 14.98
CA CYS A 18 -16.97 -4.88 14.79
C CYS A 18 -17.00 -3.61 13.91
N ILE A 19 -17.69 -3.67 12.76
CA ILE A 19 -17.85 -2.51 11.85
C ILE A 19 -18.57 -1.38 12.56
N GLU A 20 -19.67 -1.65 13.27
CA GLU A 20 -20.45 -0.63 13.97
C GLU A 20 -19.62 0.10 15.03
N ALA A 21 -18.90 -0.65 15.87
CA ALA A 21 -18.07 -0.08 16.90
C ALA A 21 -16.93 0.78 16.33
N LEU A 22 -16.21 0.27 15.32
CA LEU A 22 -15.16 1.00 14.62
C LEU A 22 -15.70 2.21 13.87
N SER A 23 -16.91 2.14 13.31
CA SER A 23 -17.55 3.28 12.62
C SER A 23 -17.99 4.36 13.60
N SER A 24 -18.33 3.98 14.83
CA SER A 24 -18.76 4.91 15.87
C SER A 24 -17.60 5.77 16.39
N TRP A 25 -16.45 5.15 16.66
CA TRP A 25 -15.26 5.82 17.18
C TRP A 25 -14.35 6.35 16.07
N GLY A 26 -14.10 5.52 15.06
CA GLY A 26 -13.07 5.72 14.04
C GLY A 26 -11.77 5.01 14.39
N PHE A 27 -10.92 4.87 13.37
CA PHE A 27 -9.55 4.40 13.50
C PHE A 27 -8.59 5.54 13.16
N ASP A 28 -7.87 6.05 14.16
CA ASP A 28 -6.78 7.01 14.00
C ASP A 28 -5.48 6.39 14.56
N PRO A 29 -4.54 5.98 13.69
CA PRO A 29 -3.25 5.43 14.10
C PRO A 29 -2.35 6.40 14.87
N GLY A 30 -2.62 7.71 14.80
CA GLY A 30 -1.92 8.73 15.58
C GLY A 30 -2.29 8.72 17.06
N GLU A 31 -3.43 8.10 17.41
CA GLU A 31 -3.95 8.04 18.77
C GLU A 31 -3.83 6.63 19.35
N ARG A 32 -3.06 6.49 20.42
CA ARG A 32 -2.83 5.18 21.07
C ARG A 32 -4.14 4.50 21.49
N GLU A 33 -5.08 5.25 22.04
CA GLU A 33 -6.38 4.72 22.47
C GLU A 33 -7.21 4.20 21.29
N SER A 34 -7.17 4.88 20.15
CA SER A 34 -7.83 4.41 18.93
C SER A 34 -7.20 3.11 18.41
N VAL A 35 -5.87 2.99 18.43
CA VAL A 35 -5.16 1.75 18.07
C VAL A 35 -5.54 0.60 19.00
N GLU A 36 -5.61 0.84 20.32
CA GLU A 36 -6.00 -0.16 21.31
C GLU A 36 -7.47 -0.58 21.15
N HIS A 37 -8.38 0.38 20.91
CA HIS A 37 -9.79 0.13 20.61
C HIS A 37 -9.96 -0.72 19.35
N ALA A 38 -9.24 -0.36 18.29
CA ALA A 38 -9.25 -1.07 17.02
C ALA A 38 -8.71 -2.50 17.15
N ALA A 39 -7.60 -2.68 17.88
CA ALA A 39 -7.03 -3.99 18.16
C ALA A 39 -7.98 -4.87 19.00
N HIS A 40 -8.71 -4.28 19.94
CA HIS A 40 -9.73 -4.96 20.73
C HIS A 40 -10.85 -5.54 19.85
N TRP A 41 -11.45 -4.73 18.97
CA TRP A 41 -12.49 -5.22 18.07
C TRP A 41 -11.99 -6.20 17.03
N LEU A 42 -10.78 -5.99 16.49
CA LEU A 42 -10.15 -6.95 15.60
C LEU A 42 -9.89 -8.29 16.30
N ARG A 43 -9.46 -8.28 17.57
CA ARG A 43 -9.33 -9.48 18.41
C ARG A 43 -10.66 -10.22 18.51
N ARG A 44 -11.75 -9.51 18.88
CA ARG A 44 -13.07 -10.12 19.06
C ARG A 44 -13.61 -10.72 17.77
N LEU A 45 -13.45 -10.02 16.64
CA LEU A 45 -13.76 -10.57 15.32
C LEU A 45 -12.92 -11.83 15.01
N GLY A 46 -11.62 -11.80 15.32
CA GLY A 46 -10.73 -12.94 15.11
C GLY A 46 -11.04 -14.18 15.97
N ASN A 47 -11.81 -14.00 17.05
CA ASN A 47 -12.30 -15.08 17.91
C ASN A 47 -13.54 -15.78 17.33
N ASP A 48 -14.31 -15.12 16.47
CA ASP A 48 -15.37 -15.78 15.71
C ASP A 48 -14.73 -16.70 14.66
N ARG A 49 -14.88 -18.02 14.87
CA ARG A 49 -14.21 -19.04 14.05
C ARG A 49 -15.02 -19.45 12.82
N GLN A 50 -16.27 -19.00 12.71
CA GLN A 50 -17.21 -19.45 11.69
C GLN A 50 -17.49 -18.37 10.66
N PHE A 51 -17.50 -17.08 11.07
CA PHE A 51 -17.98 -15.99 10.20
C PHE A 51 -17.35 -15.98 8.80
N LEU A 52 -16.03 -16.20 8.69
CA LEU A 52 -15.36 -16.14 7.40
C LEU A 52 -15.75 -17.33 6.51
N GLY A 53 -15.92 -18.51 7.11
CA GLY A 53 -16.38 -19.69 6.38
C GLY A 53 -17.79 -19.47 5.83
N ASP A 54 -18.71 -19.02 6.69
CA ASP A 54 -20.10 -18.75 6.33
C ASP A 54 -20.18 -17.68 5.23
N LEU A 55 -19.46 -16.57 5.39
CA LEU A 55 -19.36 -15.50 4.39
C LEU A 55 -18.87 -16.00 3.03
N LEU A 56 -17.82 -16.83 3.02
CA LEU A 56 -17.26 -17.37 1.78
C LEU A 56 -18.21 -18.34 1.10
N ILE A 57 -18.95 -19.15 1.86
CA ILE A 57 -19.98 -20.04 1.33
C ILE A 57 -21.14 -19.24 0.73
N ASP A 58 -21.61 -18.19 1.42
CA ASP A 58 -22.66 -17.31 0.90
C ASP A 58 -22.23 -16.59 -0.37
N LEU A 59 -20.96 -16.16 -0.46
CA LEU A 59 -20.39 -15.56 -1.67
C LEU A 59 -20.37 -16.56 -2.84
N LEU A 60 -19.91 -17.80 -2.58
CA LEU A 60 -19.86 -18.86 -3.60
C LEU A 60 -21.25 -19.32 -4.04
N ALA A 61 -22.22 -19.33 -3.13
CA ALA A 61 -23.60 -19.68 -3.41
C ALA A 61 -24.38 -18.53 -4.09
N GLY A 62 -23.79 -17.34 -4.19
CA GLY A 62 -24.42 -16.16 -4.79
C GLY A 62 -25.47 -15.49 -3.90
N PHE A 63 -25.47 -15.79 -2.59
CA PHE A 63 -26.38 -15.20 -1.62
C PHE A 63 -25.86 -13.89 -1.04
N ALA A 64 -24.54 -13.67 -1.05
CA ALA A 64 -23.98 -12.39 -0.66
C ALA A 64 -24.28 -11.33 -1.75
N PRO A 65 -24.83 -10.15 -1.40
CA PRO A 65 -24.97 -9.07 -2.36
C PRO A 65 -23.58 -8.76 -2.91
N SER A 66 -23.37 -8.93 -4.22
CA SER A 66 -22.14 -8.55 -4.91
C SER A 66 -21.85 -7.10 -4.57
N PRO A 67 -20.93 -6.78 -3.65
CA PRO A 67 -20.66 -5.41 -3.28
C PRO A 67 -19.73 -4.90 -4.37
N ALA A 68 -20.29 -4.42 -5.49
CA ALA A 68 -19.50 -3.92 -6.61
C ALA A 68 -18.27 -4.81 -6.85
N ALA A 69 -18.45 -6.14 -7.05
CA ALA A 69 -17.42 -7.17 -6.87
C ALA A 69 -16.08 -6.96 -7.63
N VAL A 70 -16.04 -5.99 -8.54
CA VAL A 70 -14.82 -5.49 -9.19
C VAL A 70 -13.94 -4.68 -8.21
N ASP A 71 -14.51 -3.90 -7.29
CA ASP A 71 -13.77 -3.10 -6.29
C ASP A 71 -13.32 -3.93 -5.08
N ALA A 72 -14.09 -4.95 -4.70
CA ALA A 72 -13.77 -5.87 -3.59
C ALA A 72 -12.51 -6.72 -3.84
N ILE A 73 -12.11 -6.89 -5.11
CA ILE A 73 -10.91 -7.63 -5.56
C ILE A 73 -9.77 -6.66 -5.97
N SER A 74 -10.07 -5.37 -6.18
CA SER A 74 -9.11 -4.43 -6.80
C SER A 74 -8.16 -3.71 -5.84
N SER A 75 -8.32 -3.83 -4.51
CA SER A 75 -7.37 -3.23 -3.54
C SER A 75 -6.73 -4.27 -2.61
N GLY A 76 -5.59 -4.83 -3.01
CA GLY A 76 -4.77 -5.70 -2.15
C GLY A 76 -4.26 -7.01 -2.76
N GLY A 77 -4.42 -7.20 -4.07
CA GLY A 77 -3.98 -8.38 -4.80
C GLY A 77 -5.03 -9.49 -4.86
N PRO A 78 -4.81 -10.53 -5.70
CA PRO A 78 -5.77 -11.62 -5.94
C PRO A 78 -6.12 -12.44 -4.69
N GLN A 79 -5.37 -12.24 -3.61
CA GLN A 79 -5.48 -12.97 -2.35
C GLN A 79 -6.24 -12.20 -1.26
N SER A 80 -6.77 -11.02 -1.58
CA SER A 80 -7.46 -10.15 -0.63
C SER A 80 -8.97 -10.11 -0.91
N ILE A 81 -9.78 -10.20 0.15
CA ILE A 81 -11.22 -10.06 0.11
C ILE A 81 -11.60 -8.88 1.01
N VAL A 82 -12.29 -7.89 0.48
CA VAL A 82 -12.81 -6.77 1.28
C VAL A 82 -14.03 -7.24 2.09
N LEU A 83 -13.93 -7.12 3.42
CA LEU A 83 -14.99 -7.45 4.38
C LEU A 83 -15.80 -6.21 4.80
N ALA A 84 -15.14 -5.05 4.84
CA ALA A 84 -15.77 -3.75 5.08
C ALA A 84 -15.12 -2.71 4.17
N THR A 85 -15.93 -2.05 3.35
CA THR A 85 -15.47 -0.96 2.48
C THR A 85 -15.18 0.31 3.28
N PRO A 86 -14.32 1.20 2.78
CA PRO A 86 -14.14 2.53 3.37
C PRO A 86 -15.49 3.24 3.57
N GLY A 87 -15.67 3.83 4.74
CA GLY A 87 -16.91 4.50 5.12
C GLY A 87 -16.70 5.40 6.35
N ARG A 88 -17.71 5.49 7.21
CA ARG A 88 -17.58 6.22 8.48
C ARG A 88 -16.46 5.58 9.31
N GLY A 89 -15.60 6.41 9.92
CA GLY A 89 -14.54 5.94 10.81
C GLY A 89 -13.18 5.69 10.14
N ASN A 90 -13.02 6.02 8.85
CA ASN A 90 -11.73 6.02 8.15
C ASN A 90 -11.01 4.68 8.16
N PHE A 91 -11.71 3.55 8.01
CA PHE A 91 -11.09 2.23 7.94
C PHE A 91 -11.68 1.36 6.84
N CYS A 92 -10.94 0.31 6.48
CA CYS A 92 -11.49 -0.84 5.76
C CYS A 92 -10.99 -2.14 6.40
N ILE A 93 -11.78 -3.20 6.30
CA ILE A 93 -11.42 -4.53 6.81
C ILE A 93 -11.25 -5.47 5.62
N ARG A 94 -10.18 -6.27 5.62
CA ARG A 94 -9.89 -7.26 4.58
C ARG A 94 -9.52 -8.61 5.20
N ALA A 95 -9.84 -9.69 4.50
CA ALA A 95 -9.25 -11.00 4.74
C ALA A 95 -8.20 -11.26 3.65
N ASN A 96 -6.96 -11.55 4.06
CA ASN A 96 -5.91 -11.98 3.15
C ASN A 96 -5.72 -13.49 3.29
N ILE A 97 -5.84 -14.19 2.16
CA ILE A 97 -5.67 -15.64 2.03
C ILE A 97 -4.23 -15.91 1.63
N TRP A 98 -3.61 -16.88 2.28
CA TRP A 98 -2.18 -17.18 2.13
C TRP A 98 -2.01 -18.65 1.76
N PRO A 99 -1.95 -18.98 0.45
CA PRO A 99 -1.68 -20.33 0.00
C PRO A 99 -0.26 -20.78 0.39
N ALA A 100 -0.13 -22.04 0.79
CA ALA A 100 1.16 -22.68 0.97
C ALA A 100 1.86 -22.92 -0.36
N ALA A 101 3.18 -23.18 -0.30
CA ALA A 101 3.97 -23.50 -1.50
C ALA A 101 3.42 -24.72 -2.27
N SER A 102 2.76 -25.65 -1.57
CA SER A 102 2.14 -26.85 -2.14
C SER A 102 0.73 -26.63 -2.68
N ASP A 103 0.15 -25.44 -2.56
CA ASP A 103 -1.20 -25.19 -3.09
C ASP A 103 -1.15 -24.94 -4.60
N TYR A 104 -2.18 -25.41 -5.32
CA TYR A 104 -2.24 -25.28 -6.77
C TYR A 104 -2.15 -23.82 -7.21
N ALA A 105 -2.87 -22.91 -6.54
CA ALA A 105 -2.85 -21.49 -6.84
C ALA A 105 -1.45 -20.88 -6.74
N MET A 106 -0.64 -21.30 -5.75
CA MET A 106 0.75 -20.87 -5.62
C MET A 106 1.58 -21.38 -6.81
N ARG A 107 1.49 -22.68 -7.13
CA ARG A 107 2.26 -23.25 -8.25
C ARG A 107 1.89 -22.67 -9.61
N ALA A 108 0.61 -22.35 -9.82
CA ALA A 108 0.10 -21.83 -11.09
C ALA A 108 0.44 -20.34 -11.29
N SER A 109 0.28 -19.52 -10.25
CA SER A 109 0.46 -18.05 -10.35
C SER A 109 1.84 -17.56 -9.91
N GLY A 110 2.60 -18.39 -9.20
CA GLY A 110 3.90 -18.05 -8.63
C GLY A 110 3.82 -17.23 -7.33
N ALA A 111 4.91 -17.25 -6.58
CA ALA A 111 5.01 -16.63 -5.25
C ALA A 111 4.70 -15.12 -5.25
N ARG A 112 5.18 -14.40 -6.28
CA ARG A 112 5.03 -12.93 -6.39
C ARG A 112 3.57 -12.50 -6.55
N ALA A 113 2.71 -13.33 -7.14
CA ALA A 113 1.27 -13.03 -7.29
C ALA A 113 0.57 -12.86 -5.92
N PHE A 114 1.10 -13.49 -4.87
CA PHE A 114 0.62 -13.40 -3.49
C PHE A 114 1.47 -12.44 -2.63
N GLY A 115 2.42 -11.71 -3.24
CA GLY A 115 3.33 -10.82 -2.53
C GLY A 115 4.48 -11.52 -1.77
N TYR A 116 4.67 -12.83 -1.96
CA TYR A 116 5.76 -13.55 -1.30
C TYR A 116 7.13 -13.19 -1.88
N GLY A 117 8.14 -13.13 -1.01
CA GLY A 117 9.52 -12.82 -1.35
C GLY A 117 9.78 -11.36 -1.71
N VAL A 118 8.76 -10.50 -1.69
CA VAL A 118 8.87 -9.06 -2.00
C VAL A 118 8.96 -8.26 -0.71
N ALA A 119 10.12 -7.63 -0.46
CA ALA A 119 10.26 -6.70 0.64
C ALA A 119 9.63 -5.34 0.28
N HIS A 120 8.67 -4.88 1.06
CA HIS A 120 7.98 -3.60 0.80
C HIS A 120 7.50 -2.92 2.08
N ASP A 121 7.38 -1.60 2.04
CA ASP A 121 6.66 -0.80 3.04
C ASP A 121 5.22 -0.52 2.57
N HIS A 122 4.55 0.40 3.28
CA HIS A 122 3.19 0.82 2.99
C HIS A 122 3.07 2.33 3.17
N ASN A 123 2.12 2.93 2.46
CA ASN A 123 1.72 4.34 2.58
C ASN A 123 0.50 4.53 3.50
N TYR A 124 0.17 3.52 4.30
CA TYR A 124 -0.93 3.51 5.26
C TYR A 124 -0.57 2.69 6.49
N ASP A 125 -1.18 3.04 7.62
CA ASP A 125 -1.19 2.22 8.83
C ASP A 125 -2.17 1.07 8.73
N PHE A 126 -1.81 -0.07 9.31
CA PHE A 126 -2.76 -1.16 9.49
C PHE A 126 -2.42 -2.06 10.67
N LEU A 127 -3.49 -2.66 11.20
CA LEU A 127 -3.41 -3.81 12.10
C LEU A 127 -3.62 -5.09 11.30
N THR A 128 -2.84 -6.13 11.58
CA THR A 128 -3.08 -7.46 11.02
C THR A 128 -3.15 -8.52 12.11
N LEU A 129 -4.22 -9.33 12.06
CA LEU A 129 -4.47 -10.43 12.97
C LEU A 129 -4.30 -11.77 12.24
N GLY A 130 -3.54 -12.70 12.82
CA GLY A 130 -3.52 -14.09 12.34
C GLY A 130 -4.85 -14.80 12.64
N TYR A 131 -5.60 -15.21 11.63
CA TYR A 131 -6.95 -15.75 11.80
C TYR A 131 -7.02 -17.28 11.70
N PHE A 132 -6.47 -17.84 10.64
CA PHE A 132 -6.51 -19.27 10.35
C PHE A 132 -5.15 -19.78 9.88
N GLY A 133 -4.88 -21.06 10.13
CA GLY A 133 -3.65 -21.72 9.73
C GLY A 133 -2.42 -21.33 10.57
N PRO A 134 -1.23 -21.83 10.20
CA PRO A 134 0.03 -21.56 10.89
C PRO A 134 0.53 -20.11 10.73
N GLY A 135 0.06 -19.38 9.73
CA GLY A 135 0.49 -18.02 9.43
C GLY A 135 1.78 -17.95 8.60
N CYS A 136 1.99 -16.83 7.92
CA CYS A 136 3.18 -16.58 7.11
C CYS A 136 4.41 -16.31 8.00
N GLU A 137 5.58 -16.74 7.56
CA GLU A 137 6.84 -16.21 8.10
C GLU A 137 7.09 -14.82 7.53
N ILE A 138 7.67 -13.96 8.34
CA ILE A 138 7.94 -12.57 8.02
C ILE A 138 9.42 -12.31 8.29
N GLU A 139 10.12 -11.71 7.34
CA GLU A 139 11.37 -11.02 7.63
C GLU A 139 11.07 -9.53 7.82
N ASP A 140 11.52 -8.99 8.94
CA ASP A 140 11.20 -7.63 9.40
C ASP A 140 12.40 -6.69 9.23
N PHE A 141 12.14 -5.52 8.65
CA PHE A 141 13.11 -4.44 8.49
C PHE A 141 12.48 -3.10 8.88
N GLU A 142 13.32 -2.11 9.18
CA GLU A 142 12.92 -0.72 9.37
C GLU A 142 13.78 0.23 8.53
N TYR A 143 13.20 1.37 8.17
CA TYR A 143 13.91 2.48 7.55
C TYR A 143 13.25 3.81 7.96
N ASP A 144 13.88 4.94 7.60
CA ASP A 144 13.32 6.28 7.80
C ASP A 144 12.84 6.84 6.45
N GLY A 145 11.54 6.69 6.18
CA GLY A 145 10.95 7.19 4.95
C GLY A 145 10.98 8.70 4.77
N GLN A 146 11.17 9.49 5.83
CA GLN A 146 11.30 10.96 5.71
C GLN A 146 12.64 11.38 5.10
N ARG A 147 13.65 10.50 5.14
CA ARG A 147 14.97 10.76 4.56
C ARG A 147 15.09 10.37 3.09
N VAL A 148 14.09 9.65 2.58
CA VAL A 148 14.06 9.10 1.23
C VAL A 148 13.58 10.15 0.23
N ILE A 149 14.25 10.22 -0.93
CA ILE A 149 13.86 11.05 -2.07
C ILE A 149 12.71 10.36 -2.84
N GLY A 150 12.74 9.04 -2.91
CA GLY A 150 11.65 8.21 -3.44
C GLY A 150 11.86 7.81 -4.89
N ARG A 151 13.07 7.37 -5.27
CA ARG A 151 13.36 6.88 -6.63
C ARG A 151 13.97 5.48 -6.65
N ALA A 152 13.74 4.76 -7.74
CA ALA A 152 14.40 3.48 -7.98
C ALA A 152 15.93 3.64 -8.03
N GLY A 153 16.64 2.67 -7.43
CA GLY A 153 18.10 2.65 -7.27
C GLY A 153 18.61 3.46 -6.08
N GLU A 154 17.78 4.25 -5.41
CA GLU A 154 18.16 5.01 -4.24
C GLU A 154 18.60 4.09 -3.09
N ALA A 155 19.79 4.35 -2.54
CA ALA A 155 20.28 3.66 -1.36
C ALA A 155 19.54 4.15 -0.12
N VAL A 156 19.17 3.21 0.75
CA VAL A 156 18.39 3.47 1.97
C VAL A 156 19.08 2.84 3.17
N ALA A 157 18.99 3.50 4.33
CA ALA A 157 19.51 2.96 5.58
C ALA A 157 18.52 1.93 6.16
N LEU A 158 18.58 0.69 5.66
CA LEU A 158 17.77 -0.42 6.17
C LEU A 158 18.36 -0.98 7.47
N LYS A 159 17.50 -1.21 8.45
CA LYS A 159 17.80 -1.94 9.67
C LYS A 159 17.07 -3.29 9.66
N ARG A 160 17.81 -4.39 9.59
CA ARG A 160 17.24 -5.74 9.75
C ARG A 160 16.90 -5.99 11.22
N LEU A 161 15.71 -6.51 11.48
CA LEU A 161 15.18 -6.70 12.84
C LEU A 161 14.96 -8.17 13.21
N GLY A 162 14.97 -9.06 12.23
CA GLY A 162 14.89 -10.50 12.44
C GLY A 162 13.73 -11.12 11.67
N GLY A 163 13.33 -12.31 12.11
CA GLY A 163 12.18 -13.02 11.56
C GLY A 163 11.09 -13.18 12.60
N SER A 164 9.84 -13.08 12.17
CA SER A 164 8.65 -13.33 12.98
C SER A 164 7.66 -14.22 12.23
N ARG A 165 6.57 -14.62 12.90
CA ARG A 165 5.48 -15.37 12.28
C ARG A 165 4.16 -14.80 12.78
N LEU A 166 3.25 -14.47 11.86
CA LEU A 166 1.91 -14.01 12.21
C LEU A 166 1.03 -15.22 12.62
N ARG A 167 1.26 -15.74 13.82
CA ARG A 167 0.53 -16.90 14.34
C ARG A 167 -0.93 -16.53 14.60
N LYS A 168 -1.79 -17.54 14.61
CA LYS A 168 -3.20 -17.38 14.99
C LYS A 168 -3.32 -16.61 16.31
N GLY A 169 -4.13 -15.55 16.28
CA GLY A 169 -4.39 -14.67 17.41
C GLY A 169 -3.30 -13.63 17.68
N MET A 170 -2.19 -13.57 16.95
CA MET A 170 -1.26 -12.44 17.10
C MET A 170 -1.78 -11.23 16.32
N ILE A 171 -1.62 -10.03 16.89
CA ILE A 171 -1.93 -8.76 16.22
C ILE A 171 -0.64 -7.96 16.06
N HIS A 172 -0.30 -7.61 14.83
CA HIS A 172 0.81 -6.73 14.50
C HIS A 172 0.30 -5.40 13.97
N HIS A 173 0.89 -4.29 14.42
CA HIS A 173 0.71 -2.95 13.88
C HIS A 173 1.89 -2.58 12.99
N TYR A 174 1.59 -2.25 11.74
CA TYR A 174 2.56 -1.78 10.76
C TYR A 174 2.38 -0.29 10.52
N ARG A 175 3.47 0.46 10.66
CA ARG A 175 3.51 1.91 10.47
C ARG A 175 3.96 2.25 9.05
N PRO A 176 3.32 3.23 8.39
CA PRO A 176 3.67 3.63 7.04
C PRO A 176 5.09 4.17 7.00
N HIS A 177 5.78 3.97 5.88
CA HIS A 177 7.10 4.56 5.63
C HIS A 177 8.16 4.26 6.68
N ARG A 178 7.98 3.16 7.40
CA ARG A 178 8.86 2.74 8.48
C ARG A 178 9.02 1.25 8.54
N ASP A 179 7.92 0.50 8.66
CA ASP A 179 7.96 -0.95 8.76
C ASP A 179 7.96 -1.59 7.36
N ILE A 180 8.99 -2.38 7.09
CA ILE A 180 9.12 -3.17 5.87
C ILE A 180 8.97 -4.64 6.25
N HIS A 181 8.15 -5.37 5.48
CA HIS A 181 8.04 -6.81 5.61
C HIS A 181 8.39 -7.53 4.31
N ARG A 182 8.90 -8.75 4.45
CA ARG A 182 9.00 -9.72 3.37
C ARG A 182 8.34 -11.02 3.81
N LEU A 183 7.23 -11.34 3.17
CA LEU A 183 6.44 -12.53 3.51
C LEU A 183 6.98 -13.77 2.80
N ASN A 184 7.01 -14.89 3.52
CA ASN A 184 7.24 -16.20 2.94
C ASN A 184 5.97 -17.06 3.08
N PRO A 185 5.74 -18.02 2.15
CA PRO A 185 4.56 -18.87 2.20
C PRO A 185 4.44 -19.62 3.54
N PRO A 186 3.23 -19.77 4.08
CA PRO A 186 3.00 -20.57 5.27
C PRO A 186 3.18 -22.07 4.97
N ALA A 187 3.29 -22.89 6.02
CA ALA A 187 3.37 -24.35 5.90
C ALA A 187 2.07 -24.98 5.37
N SER A 188 0.93 -24.33 5.58
CA SER A 188 -0.39 -24.71 5.05
C SER A 188 -1.26 -23.46 4.87
N LEU A 189 -2.35 -23.57 4.11
CA LEU A 189 -3.31 -22.49 3.87
C LEU A 189 -3.60 -21.71 5.16
N SER A 190 -3.35 -20.41 5.11
CA SER A 190 -3.52 -19.51 6.24
C SER A 190 -4.36 -18.30 5.86
N VAL A 191 -4.93 -17.62 6.85
CA VAL A 191 -5.68 -16.37 6.65
C VAL A 191 -5.28 -15.37 7.72
N SER A 192 -5.15 -14.11 7.33
CA SER A 192 -5.06 -12.98 8.25
C SER A 192 -6.21 -12.00 8.01
N LEU A 193 -6.71 -11.38 9.07
CA LEU A 193 -7.57 -10.20 8.95
C LEU A 193 -6.70 -8.95 8.99
N LYS A 194 -7.02 -7.95 8.17
CA LYS A 194 -6.36 -6.65 8.15
C LYS A 194 -7.38 -5.55 8.38
N LEU A 195 -7.09 -4.67 9.33
CA LEU A 195 -7.78 -3.40 9.51
C LEU A 195 -6.85 -2.29 9.02
N VAL A 196 -7.21 -1.65 7.92
CA VAL A 196 -6.38 -0.65 7.25
C VAL A 196 -6.97 0.73 7.48
N HIS A 197 -6.14 1.67 7.91
CA HIS A 197 -6.51 3.08 7.97
C HIS A 197 -6.71 3.62 6.56
N THR A 198 -7.74 4.42 6.34
CA THR A 198 -8.08 4.97 5.02
C THR A 198 -8.11 6.49 5.08
N GLN A 199 -7.43 7.13 4.13
CA GLN A 199 -7.40 8.58 4.02
C GLN A 199 -7.37 8.97 2.54
N ALA A 200 -8.06 10.05 2.18
CA ALA A 200 -8.13 10.52 0.81
C ALA A 200 -6.74 10.82 0.19
N VAL A 201 -5.76 11.19 1.03
CA VAL A 201 -4.40 11.51 0.58
C VAL A 201 -3.59 10.28 0.16
N GLN A 202 -3.99 9.05 0.53
CA GLN A 202 -3.20 7.83 0.31
C GLN A 202 -2.86 7.58 -1.17
N GLY A 203 -3.76 7.92 -2.09
CA GLY A 203 -3.50 7.80 -3.54
C GLY A 203 -2.36 8.70 -4.04
N TRP A 204 -1.98 9.71 -3.27
CA TRP A 204 -0.89 10.64 -3.58
C TRP A 204 0.43 10.27 -2.92
N LEU A 205 0.40 9.36 -1.94
CA LEU A 205 1.57 8.90 -1.22
C LEU A 205 2.17 7.70 -1.94
N SER A 206 3.49 7.76 -2.19
CA SER A 206 4.20 6.61 -2.75
C SER A 206 4.39 5.54 -1.68
N HIS A 207 4.77 4.33 -2.05
CA HIS A 207 5.41 3.34 -1.18
C HIS A 207 6.41 2.55 -2.05
N TYR A 208 7.16 1.62 -1.51
CA TYR A 208 8.40 1.17 -2.12
C TYR A 208 8.60 -0.34 -1.97
N GLU A 209 9.11 -0.96 -3.04
CA GLU A 209 9.77 -2.26 -2.96
C GLU A 209 11.26 -2.04 -2.71
N PHE A 210 11.87 -2.97 -1.96
CA PHE A 210 13.26 -2.90 -1.57
C PHE A 210 14.04 -4.14 -1.98
N ASP A 211 15.28 -3.94 -2.40
CA ASP A 211 16.33 -4.96 -2.32
C ASP A 211 16.94 -4.87 -0.92
N THR A 212 16.73 -5.89 -0.10
CA THR A 212 17.23 -5.94 1.27
C THR A 212 18.69 -6.38 1.37
N GLY A 213 19.27 -6.95 0.30
CA GLY A 213 20.68 -7.29 0.23
C GLY A 213 21.53 -6.08 -0.13
N GLU A 214 21.11 -5.31 -1.13
CA GLU A 214 21.78 -4.08 -1.58
C GLU A 214 21.34 -2.82 -0.82
N ALA A 215 20.31 -2.93 0.01
CA ALA A 215 19.68 -1.84 0.75
C ALA A 215 19.26 -0.67 -0.16
N ARG A 216 18.45 -0.98 -1.19
CA ARG A 216 18.00 -0.02 -2.21
C ARG A 216 16.52 -0.12 -2.50
N ILE A 217 15.92 1.01 -2.88
CA ILE A 217 14.58 1.01 -3.48
C ILE A 217 14.67 0.39 -4.87
N THR A 218 13.92 -0.66 -5.13
CA THR A 218 13.86 -1.31 -6.45
C THR A 218 12.70 -0.78 -7.27
N ARG A 219 11.57 -0.46 -6.62
CA ARG A 219 10.38 0.04 -7.28
C ARG A 219 9.69 1.09 -6.44
N VAL A 220 9.22 2.15 -7.08
CA VAL A 220 8.27 3.11 -6.51
C VAL A 220 6.87 2.64 -6.87
N MET A 221 5.99 2.60 -5.89
CA MET A 221 4.61 2.14 -5.97
C MET A 221 3.66 3.24 -5.48
N GLY A 222 2.36 3.03 -5.63
CA GLY A 222 1.34 4.02 -5.28
C GLY A 222 0.96 4.94 -6.44
N ASP A 223 1.23 4.53 -7.69
CA ASP A 223 0.68 5.19 -8.87
C ASP A 223 -0.83 5.01 -8.94
N GLY A 224 -1.54 6.11 -9.20
CA GLY A 224 -2.96 6.13 -9.47
C GLY A 224 -3.23 6.30 -10.97
N PRO A 225 -4.51 6.31 -11.36
CA PRO A 225 -4.88 6.63 -12.74
C PRO A 225 -4.64 8.12 -13.07
N SER A 226 -4.62 8.99 -12.07
CA SER A 226 -4.49 10.45 -12.22
C SER A 226 -3.25 10.88 -12.99
N GLU A 227 -2.12 10.19 -12.78
CA GLU A 227 -0.86 10.48 -13.49
C GLU A 227 -0.99 10.20 -14.99
N THR A 228 -1.64 9.07 -15.31
CA THR A 228 -1.92 8.67 -16.69
C THR A 228 -2.92 9.62 -17.33
N PHE A 229 -3.96 10.04 -16.60
CA PHE A 229 -4.95 11.00 -17.09
C PHE A 229 -4.32 12.34 -17.45
N LEU A 230 -3.45 12.87 -16.59
CA LEU A 230 -2.74 14.12 -16.87
C LEU A 230 -1.85 13.98 -18.12
N ARG A 231 -1.04 12.91 -18.20
CA ARG A 231 -0.19 12.66 -19.37
C ARG A 231 -1.00 12.57 -20.67
N LEU A 232 -2.11 11.84 -20.64
CA LEU A 232 -3.00 11.69 -21.79
C LEU A 232 -3.62 13.03 -22.19
N ALA A 233 -4.15 13.80 -21.24
CA ALA A 233 -4.78 15.08 -21.52
C ALA A 233 -3.79 16.10 -22.12
N VAL A 234 -2.55 16.14 -21.62
CA VAL A 234 -1.48 16.97 -22.18
C VAL A 234 -1.11 16.51 -23.59
N ALA A 235 -0.95 15.20 -23.80
CA ALA A 235 -0.61 14.62 -25.11
C ALA A 235 -1.69 14.84 -26.17
N LEU A 236 -2.97 14.91 -25.77
CA LEU A 236 -4.10 15.24 -26.65
C LEU A 236 -4.17 16.74 -27.01
N GLY A 237 -3.24 17.56 -26.52
CA GLY A 237 -3.11 18.97 -26.91
C GLY A 237 -4.06 19.93 -26.19
N SER A 238 -4.67 19.52 -25.07
CA SER A 238 -5.48 20.43 -24.25
C SER A 238 -4.60 21.49 -23.58
N GLU A 239 -4.84 22.77 -23.84
CA GLU A 239 -4.13 23.88 -23.18
C GLU A 239 -4.43 23.91 -21.68
N ASP A 240 -5.68 23.70 -21.26
CA ASP A 240 -6.04 23.56 -19.84
C ASP A 240 -5.24 22.45 -19.14
N ALA A 241 -4.99 21.34 -19.84
CA ALA A 241 -4.17 20.26 -19.30
C ALA A 241 -2.69 20.64 -19.16
N LYS A 242 -2.14 21.43 -20.10
CA LYS A 242 -0.77 21.96 -20.00
C LYS A 242 -0.64 22.93 -18.84
N ASP A 243 -1.63 23.82 -18.64
CA ASP A 243 -1.67 24.75 -17.51
C ASP A 243 -1.77 24.00 -16.18
N LEU A 244 -2.63 22.99 -16.12
CA LEU A 244 -2.73 22.12 -14.94
C LEU A 244 -1.42 21.38 -14.67
N ALA A 245 -0.76 20.85 -15.70
CA ALA A 245 0.54 20.18 -15.56
C ALA A 245 1.62 21.15 -15.06
N GLN A 246 1.65 22.40 -15.54
CA GLN A 246 2.57 23.41 -15.03
C GLN A 246 2.29 23.73 -13.56
N HIS A 247 1.02 23.89 -13.18
CA HIS A 247 0.62 24.12 -11.79
C HIS A 247 1.04 22.94 -10.91
N PHE A 248 0.71 21.71 -11.31
CA PHE A 248 1.06 20.51 -10.55
C PHE A 248 2.57 20.32 -10.44
N GLY A 249 3.32 20.49 -11.52
CA GLY A 249 4.79 20.40 -11.49
C GLY A 249 5.43 21.35 -10.47
N ARG A 250 4.87 22.56 -10.32
CA ARG A 250 5.39 23.58 -9.41
C ARG A 250 5.03 23.33 -7.95
N SER A 251 3.82 22.89 -7.63
CA SER A 251 3.32 22.95 -6.25
C SER A 251 2.49 21.76 -5.75
N HIS A 252 2.29 20.71 -6.54
CA HIS A 252 1.50 19.57 -6.08
C HIS A 252 2.16 18.87 -4.87
N ALA A 253 1.39 18.45 -3.86
CA ALA A 253 1.93 17.86 -2.64
C ALA A 253 2.65 16.51 -2.88
N SER A 254 2.21 15.75 -3.89
CA SER A 254 2.89 14.52 -4.32
C SER A 254 4.05 14.83 -5.26
N GLU A 255 5.27 14.62 -4.80
CA GLU A 255 6.50 14.73 -5.60
C GLU A 255 6.46 13.88 -6.87
N ARG A 256 5.79 12.72 -6.81
CA ARG A 256 5.56 11.82 -7.94
C ARG A 256 4.66 12.46 -9.01
N MET A 257 3.54 13.07 -8.60
CA MET A 257 2.68 13.83 -9.52
C MET A 257 3.39 15.06 -10.09
N ARG A 258 4.22 15.76 -9.29
CA ARG A 258 5.03 16.87 -9.79
C ARG A 258 5.95 16.42 -10.92
N LEU A 259 6.67 15.31 -10.71
CA LEU A 259 7.54 14.72 -11.74
C LEU A 259 6.74 14.30 -12.96
N ASN A 260 5.59 13.64 -12.77
CA ASN A 260 4.70 13.22 -13.85
C ASN A 260 4.23 14.39 -14.73
N ALA A 261 3.92 15.54 -14.10
CA ALA A 261 3.53 16.75 -14.81
C ALA A 261 4.66 17.28 -15.71
N TRP A 262 5.89 17.36 -15.18
CA TRP A 262 7.05 17.78 -15.95
C TRP A 262 7.40 16.81 -17.08
N GLU A 263 7.27 15.51 -16.84
CA GLU A 263 7.45 14.49 -17.88
C GLU A 263 6.41 14.62 -18.99
N ALA A 264 5.14 14.89 -18.66
CA ALA A 264 4.08 15.11 -19.64
C ALA A 264 4.39 16.33 -20.54
N LEU A 265 4.80 17.44 -19.93
CA LEU A 265 5.17 18.65 -20.66
C LEU A 265 6.41 18.44 -21.54
N ALA A 266 7.44 17.77 -21.01
CA ALA A 266 8.69 17.53 -21.75
C ALA A 266 8.49 16.56 -22.92
N ALA A 267 7.57 15.59 -22.81
CA ALA A 267 7.23 14.66 -23.87
C ALA A 267 6.53 15.36 -25.06
N CYS A 268 5.81 16.45 -24.79
CA CYS A 268 5.08 17.21 -25.82
C CYS A 268 5.84 18.46 -26.30
N ALA A 269 7.10 18.62 -25.93
CA ALA A 269 7.92 19.74 -26.39
C ALA A 269 8.36 19.55 -27.86
N ASP A 270 8.18 20.59 -28.67
CA ASP A 270 8.39 20.55 -30.13
C ASP A 270 9.86 20.50 -30.56
N SER A 271 10.80 20.73 -29.63
CA SER A 271 12.24 20.71 -29.90
C SER A 271 13.04 20.29 -28.67
N GLU A 272 14.31 19.94 -28.87
CA GLU A 272 15.23 19.65 -27.77
C GLU A 272 15.46 20.87 -26.87
N ASP A 273 15.54 22.07 -27.44
CA ASP A 273 15.65 23.32 -26.68
C ASP A 273 14.40 23.57 -25.82
N ALA A 274 13.21 23.35 -26.38
CA ALA A 274 11.96 23.47 -25.63
C ALA A 274 11.90 22.43 -24.50
N ARG A 275 12.36 21.20 -24.77
CA ARG A 275 12.43 20.12 -23.78
C ARG A 275 13.43 20.43 -22.66
N ASP A 276 14.62 20.94 -22.98
CA ASP A 276 15.58 21.42 -21.98
C ASP A 276 15.02 22.60 -21.18
N GLY A 277 14.26 23.50 -21.82
CA GLY A 277 13.51 24.56 -21.15
C GLY A 277 12.54 24.04 -20.08
N VAL A 278 11.74 23.02 -20.42
CA VAL A 278 10.84 22.35 -19.46
C VAL A 278 11.63 21.75 -18.31
N TRP A 279 12.71 21.00 -18.59
CA TRP A 279 13.50 20.39 -17.53
C TRP A 279 14.24 21.42 -16.67
N ARG A 280 14.67 22.55 -17.22
CA ARG A 280 15.27 23.65 -16.46
C ARG A 280 14.26 24.25 -15.48
N ALA A 281 13.01 24.41 -15.91
CA ALA A 281 11.92 24.85 -15.01
C ALA A 281 11.61 23.80 -13.93
N ALA A 282 11.60 22.52 -14.30
CA ALA A 282 11.42 21.41 -13.38
C ALA A 282 12.51 21.37 -12.30
N GLU A 283 13.77 21.57 -12.69
CA GLU A 283 14.93 21.61 -11.78
C GLU A 283 14.79 22.70 -10.71
N ALA A 284 14.21 23.85 -11.07
CA ALA A 284 13.98 24.98 -10.18
C ALA A 284 12.68 24.89 -9.36
N SER A 285 11.89 23.82 -9.50
CA SER A 285 10.56 23.73 -8.87
C SER A 285 10.59 23.54 -7.35
N GLY A 286 11.73 23.17 -6.77
CA GLY A 286 11.89 22.98 -5.32
C GLY A 286 11.59 21.56 -4.81
N SER A 287 11.23 20.63 -5.71
CA SER A 287 11.19 19.19 -5.40
C SER A 287 12.60 18.59 -5.48
N ARG A 288 13.02 17.85 -4.44
CA ARG A 288 14.30 17.12 -4.47
C ARG A 288 14.32 16.03 -5.54
N LEU A 289 13.20 15.31 -5.67
CA LEU A 289 13.03 14.26 -6.66
C LEU A 289 13.11 14.83 -8.08
N VAL A 290 12.28 15.83 -8.38
CA VAL A 290 12.21 16.46 -9.70
C VAL A 290 13.55 17.10 -10.05
N ALA A 291 14.21 17.79 -9.13
CA ALA A 291 15.51 18.41 -9.40
C ALA A 291 16.59 17.38 -9.81
N GLN A 292 16.66 16.24 -9.11
CA GLN A 292 17.61 15.18 -9.48
C GLN A 292 17.30 14.58 -10.85
N VAL A 293 16.02 14.29 -11.13
CA VAL A 293 15.62 13.71 -12.43
C VAL A 293 15.84 14.70 -13.56
N ALA A 294 15.44 15.96 -13.38
CA ALA A 294 15.62 17.03 -14.36
C ALA A 294 17.10 17.22 -14.72
N LYS A 295 17.99 17.28 -13.72
CA LYS A 295 19.44 17.39 -13.96
C LYS A 295 19.98 16.22 -14.80
N HIS A 296 19.53 15.01 -14.53
CA HIS A 296 19.93 13.83 -15.31
C HIS A 296 19.40 13.89 -16.75
N ARG A 297 18.12 14.26 -16.94
CA ARG A 297 17.50 14.39 -18.27
C ARG A 297 18.19 15.45 -19.13
N ARG A 298 18.52 16.61 -18.54
CA ARG A 298 19.24 17.68 -19.24
C ARG A 298 20.66 17.28 -19.64
N GLY A 299 21.36 16.55 -18.78
CA GLY A 299 22.68 16.01 -19.09
C GLY A 299 22.65 15.05 -20.29
N ALA A 300 21.58 14.27 -20.45
CA ALA A 300 21.39 13.37 -21.58
C ALA A 300 20.96 14.06 -22.88
N LEU A 301 20.49 15.31 -22.84
CA LEU A 301 20.17 16.12 -24.03
C LEU A 301 21.39 16.91 -24.53
N SER A 302 22.41 17.07 -23.68
CA SER A 302 23.60 17.87 -23.99
C SER A 302 24.78 17.04 -24.53
N GLY A 303 24.61 15.73 -24.71
CA GLY A 303 25.64 14.80 -25.18
C GLY A 303 25.08 13.90 -26.27
#